data_AF-A0A7J9J9G5-F1
#
_entry.id   AF-A0A7J9J9G5-F1
#
_cell.length_a   1.000
_cell.length_b   1.000
_cell.length_c   1.000
_cell.angle_alpha   90.00
_cell.angle_beta   90.00
_cell.angle_gamma   90.00
#
_symmetry.space_group_name_H-M   'P 1'
#
loop_
_entity.id
_entity.type
_entity.pdbx_description
1 polymer ?
#
loop_
_entity_poly.entity_id
_entity_poly.type
_entity_poly.pdbx_seq_one_letter_code
_entity_poly.pdbx_strand_id
1 'polypeptide(L)'
;MQGNESTRLVCSILAMDQSCFSYKVCRFCETPVPDDKPAEFICNNRKCAGRRRSSKRLFRLLFSIGTETRVMNVVAFDRAAQVIFGCSAQEFFDFSVLHPCAALGVLRNHGVCVLVHNTVKIASKVLVGELLKATLNTPKRGKAEHLRMTNIVPMSSDFEPVIETLRKVDWS
;
A
#
# COMPACT_ATOMS: atom_id res chain seq x y z
N MET A 1 -12.84 13.52 -26.04
CA MET A 1 -11.84 12.54 -25.57
C MET A 1 -10.67 13.31 -24.98
N GLN A 2 -10.64 13.52 -23.65
CA GLN A 2 -9.51 14.20 -23.01
C GLN A 2 -8.43 13.16 -22.73
N GLY A 3 -7.23 13.40 -23.26
CA GLY A 3 -6.08 12.53 -23.13
C GLY A 3 -5.74 12.29 -21.67
N ASN A 4 -5.30 11.06 -21.38
CA ASN A 4 -4.89 10.64 -20.05
C ASN A 4 -3.59 11.40 -19.68
N GLU A 5 -3.73 12.59 -19.11
CA GLU A 5 -2.60 13.46 -18.78
C GLU A 5 -1.75 12.77 -17.69
N SER A 6 -0.47 12.59 -18.02
CA SER A 6 0.54 11.94 -17.20
C SER A 6 1.60 12.98 -16.86
N THR A 7 1.73 13.34 -15.59
CA THR A 7 2.68 14.35 -15.13
C THR A 7 3.84 13.67 -14.43
N ARG A 8 5.07 13.96 -14.88
CA ARG A 8 6.30 13.57 -14.18
C ARG A 8 6.71 14.71 -13.26
N LEU A 9 7.02 14.39 -12.02
CA LEU A 9 7.43 15.39 -11.03
C LEU A 9 8.41 14.81 -10.01
N VAL A 10 9.10 15.71 -9.31
CA VAL A 10 9.82 15.41 -8.07
C VAL A 10 8.90 15.79 -6.90
N CYS A 11 8.80 14.91 -5.92
CA CYS A 11 8.03 15.15 -4.71
C CYS A 11 8.70 14.56 -3.48
N SER A 12 8.35 15.08 -2.31
CA SER A 12 8.63 14.45 -1.01
C SER A 12 7.36 13.83 -0.44
N ILE A 13 7.47 12.66 0.18
CA ILE A 13 6.36 12.09 0.97
C ILE A 13 6.24 12.88 2.28
N LEU A 14 5.05 13.43 2.55
CA LEU A 14 4.78 14.18 3.79
C LEU A 14 4.03 13.33 4.81
N ALA A 15 3.16 12.42 4.36
CA ALA A 15 2.43 11.50 5.22
C ALA A 15 1.92 10.28 4.43
N MET A 16 1.71 9.18 5.14
CA MET A 16 1.02 7.98 4.65
C MET A 16 -0.23 7.71 5.50
N ASP A 17 -1.34 7.38 4.86
CA ASP A 17 -2.53 6.88 5.58
C ASP A 17 -2.20 5.57 6.31
N GLN A 18 -2.52 5.52 7.59
CA GLN A 18 -2.22 4.38 8.47
C GLN A 18 -3.43 3.45 8.64
N SER A 19 -4.60 3.84 8.13
CA SER A 19 -5.85 3.10 8.34
C SER A 19 -5.98 1.87 7.43
N CYS A 20 -5.51 1.94 6.18
CA CYS A 20 -5.68 0.86 5.21
C CYS A 20 -4.58 0.86 4.14
N PHE A 21 -3.52 0.08 4.37
CA PHE A 21 -2.37 0.00 3.44
C PHE A 21 -2.55 -1.04 2.31
N SER A 22 -3.48 -1.98 2.45
CA SER A 22 -3.69 -3.08 1.51
C SER A 22 -5.16 -3.51 1.42
N TYR A 23 -5.49 -4.26 0.37
CA TYR A 23 -6.80 -4.88 0.18
C TYR A 23 -6.65 -6.31 -0.35
N LYS A 24 -7.64 -7.16 -0.06
CA LYS A 24 -7.66 -8.55 -0.55
C LYS A 24 -8.14 -8.65 -1.99
N VAL A 25 -7.50 -9.54 -2.74
CA VAL A 25 -7.89 -9.93 -4.09
C VAL A 25 -7.79 -11.43 -4.29
N CYS A 26 -8.47 -11.95 -5.31
CA CYS A 26 -8.24 -13.30 -5.79
C CYS A 26 -6.81 -13.42 -6.32
N ARG A 27 -6.06 -14.42 -5.86
CA ARG A 27 -4.68 -14.65 -6.29
C ARG A 27 -4.52 -14.85 -7.79
N PHE A 28 -5.54 -15.39 -8.45
CA PHE A 28 -5.50 -15.72 -9.88
C PHE A 28 -5.97 -14.57 -10.79
N CYS A 29 -7.15 -14.01 -10.53
CA CYS A 29 -7.76 -13.01 -11.42
C CYS A 29 -7.69 -11.57 -10.90
N GLU A 30 -7.11 -11.37 -9.71
CA GLU A 30 -6.93 -10.07 -9.04
C GLU A 30 -8.23 -9.28 -8.83
N THR A 31 -9.37 -9.96 -8.87
CA THR A 31 -10.66 -9.36 -8.51
C THR A 31 -10.67 -9.06 -7.01
N PRO A 32 -11.07 -7.85 -6.59
CA PRO A 32 -11.23 -7.52 -5.18
C PRO A 32 -12.13 -8.50 -4.45
N VAL A 33 -11.73 -8.87 -3.24
CA VAL A 33 -12.45 -9.81 -2.37
C VAL A 33 -12.72 -9.10 -1.05
N PRO A 34 -13.95 -9.22 -0.50
CA PRO A 34 -14.27 -8.67 0.81
C PRO A 34 -13.34 -9.17 1.93
N ASP A 35 -13.10 -8.33 2.94
CA ASP A 35 -12.16 -8.64 4.02
C ASP A 35 -12.67 -9.71 5.02
N ASP A 36 -13.97 -9.97 5.06
CA ASP A 36 -14.60 -11.05 5.82
C ASP A 36 -14.42 -12.44 5.18
N LYS A 37 -14.07 -12.51 3.88
CA LYS A 37 -13.90 -13.80 3.21
C LYS A 37 -12.66 -14.55 3.72
N PRO A 38 -12.76 -15.88 3.92
CA PRO A 38 -11.62 -16.71 4.27
C PRO A 38 -10.52 -16.67 3.21
N ALA A 39 -9.33 -17.13 3.60
CA ALA A 39 -8.16 -17.19 2.72
C ALA A 39 -8.42 -18.01 1.45
N GLU A 40 -9.29 -19.02 1.53
CA GLU A 40 -9.77 -19.80 0.40
C GLU A 40 -11.26 -19.57 0.17
N PHE A 41 -11.66 -19.30 -1.07
CA PHE A 41 -13.04 -19.02 -1.42
C PHE A 41 -13.33 -19.42 -2.87
N ILE A 42 -14.61 -19.56 -3.20
CA ILE A 42 -15.05 -19.78 -4.58
C ILE A 42 -15.09 -18.43 -5.31
N CYS A 43 -14.26 -18.28 -6.34
CA CYS A 43 -14.19 -17.03 -7.10
C CYS A 43 -15.18 -17.03 -8.28
N ASN A 44 -16.21 -16.19 -8.18
CA ASN A 44 -17.27 -16.07 -9.20
C ASN A 44 -16.86 -15.26 -10.44
N ASN A 45 -15.60 -14.79 -10.53
CA ASN A 45 -15.13 -14.12 -11.74
C ASN A 45 -15.07 -15.13 -12.90
N ARG A 46 -15.52 -14.74 -14.10
CA ARG A 46 -15.46 -15.57 -15.32
C ARG A 46 -14.08 -16.17 -15.57
N LYS A 47 -13.00 -15.43 -15.30
CA LYS A 47 -11.60 -15.93 -15.43
C LYS A 47 -11.30 -17.12 -14.51
N CYS A 48 -11.97 -17.21 -13.37
CA CYS A 48 -11.78 -18.26 -12.38
C CYS A 48 -12.75 -19.44 -12.55
N ALA A 49 -13.79 -19.31 -13.37
CA ALA A 49 -14.79 -20.34 -13.64
C ALA A 49 -15.39 -20.99 -12.37
N GLY A 50 -15.61 -20.20 -11.30
CA GLY A 50 -16.17 -20.72 -10.04
C GLY A 50 -15.27 -21.70 -9.28
N ARG A 51 -13.96 -21.75 -9.60
CA ARG A 51 -13.02 -22.62 -8.87
C ARG A 51 -12.70 -22.06 -7.48
N ARG A 52 -12.33 -22.96 -6.56
CA ARG A 52 -11.69 -22.57 -5.30
C ARG A 52 -10.37 -21.87 -5.60
N ARG A 53 -10.18 -20.71 -4.99
CA ARG A 53 -9.00 -19.86 -5.14
C ARG A 53 -8.59 -19.34 -3.78
N SER A 54 -7.30 -19.08 -3.61
CA SER A 54 -6.79 -18.35 -2.47
C SER A 54 -6.83 -16.84 -2.71
N SER A 55 -6.87 -16.07 -1.63
CA SER A 55 -6.64 -14.62 -1.66
C SER A 55 -5.15 -14.29 -1.55
N LYS A 56 -4.77 -13.13 -2.08
CA LYS A 56 -3.53 -12.41 -1.72
C LYS A 56 -3.88 -10.96 -1.39
N ARG A 57 -2.96 -10.24 -0.76
CA ARG A 57 -3.05 -8.78 -0.58
C ARG A 57 -2.29 -8.04 -1.67
N LEU A 58 -2.80 -6.87 -2.03
CA LEU A 58 -2.13 -5.88 -2.89
C LEU A 58 -2.09 -4.53 -2.17
N PHE A 59 -1.05 -3.73 -2.41
CA PHE A 59 -0.96 -2.41 -1.78
C PHE A 59 -1.97 -1.43 -2.37
N ARG A 60 -2.50 -0.58 -1.48
CA ARG A 60 -3.25 0.64 -1.80
C ARG A 60 -2.84 1.70 -0.79
N LEU A 61 -1.73 2.37 -1.06
CA LEU A 61 -1.16 3.38 -0.16
C LEU A 61 -1.69 4.75 -0.55
N LEU A 62 -2.29 5.47 0.38
CA LEU A 62 -2.66 6.87 0.21
C LEU A 62 -1.56 7.72 0.84
N PHE A 63 -0.94 8.59 0.05
CA PHE A 63 0.09 9.50 0.49
C PHE A 63 -0.37 10.95 0.34
N SER A 64 0.06 11.80 1.28
CA SER A 64 0.17 13.24 1.03
C SER A 64 1.60 13.51 0.56
N ILE A 65 1.74 14.17 -0.59
CA ILE A 65 3.04 14.52 -1.17
C ILE A 65 3.18 16.03 -1.33
N GLY A 66 4.39 16.51 -1.07
CA GLY A 66 4.80 17.89 -1.34
C GLY A 66 5.52 17.95 -2.68
N THR A 67 5.10 18.87 -3.54
CA THR A 67 5.81 19.27 -4.76
C THR A 67 6.35 20.68 -4.57
N GLU A 68 7.12 21.19 -5.55
CA GLU A 68 7.60 22.58 -5.52
C GLU A 68 6.47 23.61 -5.35
N THR A 69 5.29 23.33 -5.91
CA THR A 69 4.21 24.32 -6.02
C THR A 69 3.04 24.06 -5.08
N ARG A 70 2.83 22.83 -4.61
CA ARG A 70 1.65 22.46 -3.80
C ARG A 70 1.78 21.12 -3.09
N VAL A 71 0.91 20.90 -2.12
CA VAL A 71 0.66 19.61 -1.48
C VAL A 71 -0.57 18.96 -2.09
N MET A 72 -0.53 17.64 -2.32
CA MET A 72 -1.67 16.89 -2.86
C MET A 72 -1.71 15.45 -2.36
N ASN A 73 -2.90 14.85 -2.38
CA ASN A 73 -3.09 13.44 -2.06
C ASN A 73 -3.01 12.56 -3.31
N VAL A 74 -2.25 11.47 -3.22
CA VAL A 74 -2.01 10.52 -4.31
C VAL A 74 -2.12 9.10 -3.81
N VAL A 75 -2.53 8.18 -4.69
CA VAL A 75 -2.58 6.75 -4.39
C VAL A 75 -1.51 5.99 -5.15
N ALA A 76 -0.73 5.17 -4.44
CA ALA A 76 0.21 4.21 -5.02
C ALA A 76 -0.37 2.79 -4.90
N PHE A 77 -0.52 2.13 -6.05
CA PHE A 77 -0.97 0.74 -6.12
C PHE A 77 0.21 -0.22 -6.20
N ASP A 78 -0.06 -1.47 -5.86
CA ASP A 78 0.86 -2.61 -5.75
C ASP A 78 2.25 -2.43 -6.37
N ARG A 79 2.40 -2.40 -7.70
CA ARG A 79 3.73 -2.35 -8.32
C ARG A 79 4.55 -1.12 -7.94
N ALA A 80 3.91 0.05 -7.85
CA ALA A 80 4.57 1.29 -7.45
C ALA A 80 4.94 1.25 -5.95
N ALA A 81 4.01 0.77 -5.12
CA ALA A 81 4.22 0.63 -3.68
C ALA A 81 5.33 -0.38 -3.35
N GLN A 82 5.47 -1.47 -4.11
CA GLN A 82 6.54 -2.47 -3.93
C GLN A 82 7.94 -1.87 -4.09
N VAL A 83 8.10 -0.81 -4.91
CA VAL A 83 9.40 -0.11 -5.04
C VAL A 83 9.80 0.54 -3.72
N ILE A 84 8.83 1.19 -3.06
CA ILE A 84 9.03 1.86 -1.78
C ILE A 84 9.21 0.83 -0.65
N PHE A 85 8.36 -0.20 -0.64
CA PHE A 85 8.30 -1.15 0.47
C PHE A 85 9.35 -2.26 0.38
N GLY A 86 9.89 -2.56 -0.81
CA GLY A 86 10.88 -3.62 -1.04
C GLY A 86 10.33 -5.05 -0.98
N CYS A 87 9.04 -5.21 -0.70
CA CYS A 87 8.36 -6.50 -0.54
C CYS A 87 6.95 -6.45 -1.14
N SER A 88 6.29 -7.60 -1.25
CA SER A 88 4.88 -7.64 -1.63
C SER A 88 3.95 -7.21 -0.48
N ALA A 89 2.72 -6.77 -0.79
CA ALA A 89 1.76 -6.42 0.26
C ALA A 89 1.37 -7.61 1.15
N GLN A 90 1.43 -8.83 0.60
CA GLN A 90 1.21 -10.05 1.38
C GLN A 90 2.37 -10.28 2.36
N GLU A 91 3.61 -10.21 1.89
CA GLU A 91 4.80 -10.36 2.73
C GLU A 91 4.85 -9.30 3.83
N PHE A 92 4.56 -8.04 3.52
CA PHE A 92 4.49 -6.99 4.52
C PHE A 92 3.41 -7.26 5.57
N PHE A 93 2.23 -7.73 5.15
CA PHE A 93 1.16 -8.10 6.06
C PHE A 93 1.56 -9.26 6.97
N ASP A 94 2.16 -10.31 6.41
CA ASP A 94 2.63 -11.48 7.16
C ASP A 94 3.73 -11.08 8.16
N PHE A 95 4.67 -10.23 7.74
CA PHE A 95 5.70 -9.65 8.62
C PHE A 95 5.07 -8.87 9.78
N SER A 96 4.06 -8.05 9.48
CA SER A 96 3.39 -7.21 10.48
C SER A 96 2.62 -8.02 11.51
N VAL A 97 2.03 -9.15 11.11
CA VAL A 97 1.34 -10.07 12.03
C VAL A 97 2.32 -10.78 12.97
N LEU A 98 3.56 -11.00 12.55
CA LEU A 98 4.60 -11.64 13.36
C LEU A 98 5.31 -10.70 14.33
N HIS A 99 5.28 -9.38 14.08
CA HIS A 99 5.94 -8.36 14.92
C HIS A 99 4.95 -7.33 15.53
N PRO A 100 3.90 -7.76 16.25
CA PRO A 100 3.02 -6.84 16.95
C PRO A 100 3.67 -6.42 18.29
N CYS A 101 4.54 -5.42 18.30
CA CYS A 101 4.96 -4.83 19.59
C CYS A 101 3.71 -4.29 20.31
N ALA A 102 3.43 -4.87 21.48
CA ALA A 102 2.49 -4.46 22.52
C ALA A 102 1.42 -3.38 22.18
N ALA A 103 0.19 -3.84 21.96
CA ALA A 103 -1.01 -3.11 22.37
C ALA A 103 -1.78 -3.96 23.39
N LEU A 104 -1.21 -4.11 24.59
CA LEU A 104 -1.98 -4.44 25.79
C LEU A 104 -2.88 -3.23 26.09
N GLY A 105 -4.08 -3.21 25.49
CA GLY A 105 -4.99 -2.06 25.58
C GLY A 105 -6.17 -2.14 24.60
N VAL A 106 -7.03 -3.14 24.83
CA VAL A 106 -8.42 -3.35 24.33
C VAL A 106 -9.04 -2.24 23.47
N LEU A 107 -9.47 -2.55 22.23
CA LEU A 107 -10.79 -2.21 21.67
C LEU A 107 -11.19 -3.16 20.49
N ARG A 108 -11.88 -4.24 20.87
CA ARG A 108 -13.18 -4.74 20.37
C ARG A 108 -13.54 -4.67 18.85
N ASN A 109 -13.79 -5.86 18.30
CA ASN A 109 -14.63 -6.21 17.13
C ASN A 109 -14.12 -6.12 15.68
N HIS A 110 -12.84 -5.81 15.42
CA HIS A 110 -12.22 -5.97 14.08
C HIS A 110 -10.81 -6.57 14.20
N GLY A 111 -10.72 -7.83 14.64
CA GLY A 111 -9.52 -8.53 15.13
C GLY A 111 -8.30 -8.69 14.19
N VAL A 112 -8.23 -7.98 13.08
CA VAL A 112 -7.06 -7.99 12.17
C VAL A 112 -6.37 -6.62 12.06
N CYS A 113 -7.07 -5.50 12.29
CA CYS A 113 -6.48 -4.15 12.11
C CYS A 113 -5.50 -3.75 13.21
N VAL A 114 -5.63 -4.26 14.44
CA VAL A 114 -4.78 -3.84 15.56
C VAL A 114 -3.37 -4.43 15.47
N LEU A 115 -3.22 -5.64 14.91
CA LEU A 115 -1.93 -6.34 14.84
C LEU A 115 -0.93 -5.67 13.89
N VAL A 116 -1.40 -4.97 12.87
CA VAL A 116 -0.56 -4.39 11.81
C VAL A 116 -0.25 -2.91 12.05
N HIS A 117 -0.84 -2.30 13.09
CA HIS A 117 -0.82 -0.85 13.27
C HIS A 117 0.58 -0.27 13.53
N ASN A 118 1.39 -0.93 14.37
CA ASN A 118 2.72 -0.41 14.72
C ASN A 118 3.72 -0.49 13.57
N THR A 119 3.69 -1.59 12.81
CA THR A 119 4.51 -1.78 11.61
C THR A 119 4.17 -0.74 10.55
N VAL A 120 2.88 -0.45 10.33
CA VAL A 120 2.41 0.60 9.42
C VAL A 120 2.80 1.99 9.91
N LYS A 121 2.76 2.24 11.22
CA LYS A 121 3.19 3.51 11.82
C LYS A 121 4.69 3.76 11.64
N ILE A 122 5.52 2.75 11.86
CA ILE A 122 6.97 2.85 11.63
C ILE A 122 7.24 3.03 10.14
N ALA A 123 6.58 2.26 9.26
CA ALA A 123 6.64 2.44 7.82
C ALA A 123 6.30 3.88 7.41
N SER A 124 5.22 4.46 7.95
CA SER A 124 4.86 5.84 7.70
C SER A 124 5.98 6.80 8.08
N LYS A 125 6.63 6.61 9.24
CA LYS A 125 7.71 7.48 9.72
C LYS A 125 8.96 7.39 8.86
N VAL A 126 9.36 6.17 8.47
CA VAL A 126 10.51 5.92 7.60
C VAL A 126 10.34 6.63 6.26
N LEU A 127 9.11 6.74 5.76
CA LEU A 127 8.83 7.36 4.47
C LEU A 127 8.71 8.88 4.50
N VAL A 128 8.47 9.51 5.65
CA VAL A 128 8.35 10.98 5.68
C VAL A 128 9.69 11.61 5.33
N GLY A 129 9.66 12.53 4.36
CA GLY A 129 10.83 13.24 3.86
C GLY A 129 11.44 12.62 2.61
N GLU A 130 11.14 11.35 2.30
CA GLU A 130 11.72 10.66 1.14
C GLU A 130 11.42 11.37 -0.17
N LEU A 131 12.48 11.67 -0.93
CA LEU A 131 12.41 12.34 -2.22
C LEU A 131 12.30 11.32 -3.35
N LEU A 132 11.24 11.47 -4.15
CA LEU A 132 10.88 10.55 -5.21
C LEU A 132 10.71 11.30 -6.54
N LYS A 133 11.19 10.70 -7.63
CA LYS A 133 10.68 10.98 -8.97
C LYS A 133 9.44 10.12 -9.19
N ALA A 134 8.31 10.77 -9.46
CA ALA A 134 7.03 10.10 -9.62
C ALA A 134 6.37 10.43 -10.96
N THR A 135 5.62 9.47 -11.50
CA THR A 135 4.65 9.71 -12.59
C THR A 135 3.23 9.63 -12.05
N LEU A 136 2.52 10.76 -12.08
CA LEU A 136 1.13 10.87 -11.69
C LEU A 136 0.22 10.78 -12.90
N ASN A 137 -0.79 9.91 -12.80
CA ASN A 137 -1.82 9.74 -13.82
C ASN A 137 -3.17 10.16 -13.27
N THR A 138 -3.94 10.86 -14.10
CA THR A 138 -5.36 11.07 -13.85
C THR A 138 -6.11 9.73 -13.87
N PRO A 139 -7.12 9.54 -13.01
CA PRO A 139 -7.93 8.34 -13.05
C PRO A 139 -8.78 8.26 -14.32
N LYS A 140 -8.73 7.11 -15.00
CA LYS A 140 -9.43 6.86 -16.28
C LYS A 140 -10.96 6.92 -16.22
N ARG A 141 -11.58 7.01 -15.04
CA ARG A 141 -13.05 7.01 -14.85
C ARG A 141 -13.44 8.02 -13.78
N GLY A 142 -14.42 8.87 -14.10
CA GLY A 142 -14.82 10.09 -13.37
C GLY A 142 -15.48 9.91 -11.99
N LYS A 143 -14.99 9.00 -11.17
CA LYS A 143 -15.36 8.87 -9.74
C LYS A 143 -14.16 8.57 -8.82
N ALA A 144 -12.95 8.39 -9.36
CA ALA A 144 -11.78 8.24 -8.51
C ALA A 144 -11.20 9.63 -8.20
N GLU A 145 -11.11 9.95 -6.92
CA GLU A 145 -10.77 11.30 -6.44
C GLU A 145 -9.26 11.56 -6.41
N HIS A 146 -8.44 10.51 -6.32
CA HIS A 146 -6.99 10.65 -6.16
C HIS A 146 -6.22 10.38 -7.46
N LEU A 147 -5.18 11.21 -7.69
CA LEU A 147 -4.17 10.96 -8.71
C LEU A 147 -3.41 9.67 -8.39
N ARG A 148 -3.05 8.92 -9.44
CA ARG A 148 -2.36 7.64 -9.29
C ARG A 148 -0.87 7.82 -9.49
N MET A 149 -0.10 7.48 -8.47
CA MET A 149 1.35 7.35 -8.58
C MET A 149 1.67 5.97 -9.17
N THR A 150 2.26 5.94 -10.37
CA THR A 150 2.40 4.71 -11.17
C THR A 150 3.82 4.30 -11.47
N ASN A 151 4.73 5.26 -11.51
CA ASN A 151 6.17 5.01 -11.58
C ASN A 151 6.81 5.80 -10.44
N ILE A 152 7.67 5.16 -9.68
CA ILE A 152 8.33 5.72 -8.49
C ILE A 152 9.80 5.35 -8.58
N VAL A 153 10.66 6.35 -8.42
CA VAL A 153 12.11 6.17 -8.34
C VAL A 153 12.59 7.00 -7.15
N PRO A 154 13.02 6.36 -6.05
CA PRO A 154 13.71 7.05 -4.97
C PRO A 154 14.94 7.77 -5.49
N MET A 155 15.16 9.00 -5.02
CA MET A 155 16.27 9.84 -5.50
C MET A 155 17.55 9.66 -4.68
N SER A 156 17.44 9.19 -3.43
CA SER A 156 18.60 8.88 -2.59
C SER A 156 19.30 7.62 -3.10
N SER A 157 20.64 7.67 -3.22
CA SER A 157 21.46 6.47 -3.47
C SER A 157 21.42 5.48 -2.31
N ASP A 158 21.18 6.01 -1.11
CA ASP A 158 21.17 5.26 0.14
C ASP A 158 19.75 4.88 0.54
N PHE A 159 18.80 4.99 -0.39
CA PHE A 159 17.42 4.61 -0.16
C PHE A 159 17.35 3.14 0.24
N GLU A 160 16.84 2.91 1.45
CA GLU A 160 16.56 1.58 1.96
C GLU A 160 15.05 1.32 1.91
N PRO A 161 14.60 0.23 1.28
CA PRO A 161 13.18 -0.10 1.27
C PRO A 161 12.64 -0.34 2.69
N VAL A 162 11.38 0.03 2.91
CA VAL A 162 10.73 0.00 4.24
C VAL A 162 10.92 -1.33 4.98
N ILE A 163 10.80 -2.46 4.27
CA ILE A 163 10.91 -3.78 4.90
C ILE A 163 12.30 -4.03 5.51
N GLU A 164 13.36 -3.50 4.90
CA GLU A 164 14.72 -3.68 5.41
C GLU A 164 14.95 -2.86 6.68
N THR A 165 14.43 -1.63 6.73
CA THR A 165 14.44 -0.83 7.96
C THR A 165 13.66 -1.52 9.07
N LEU A 166 12.47 -2.07 8.77
CA LEU A 166 11.65 -2.76 9.76
C LEU A 166 12.30 -4.03 10.33
N ARG A 167 13.07 -4.76 9.52
CA ARG A 167 13.83 -5.94 9.99
C ARG A 167 14.94 -5.59 10.98
N LYS A 168 15.40 -4.33 11.00
CA LYS A 168 16.42 -3.83 11.94
C LYS A 168 15.84 -3.24 13.22
N VAL A 169 14.51 -3.07 13.28
CA VAL A 169 13.85 -2.60 14.50
C VAL A 169 13.95 -3.68 15.57
N ASP A 170 14.28 -3.28 16.80
CA ASP A 170 14.19 -4.16 17.95
C ASP A 170 12.71 -4.28 18.35
N TRP A 171 12.19 -5.51 18.25
CA TRP A 171 10.79 -5.84 18.53
C TRP A 171 10.61 -6.52 19.91
N SER A 172 11.67 -6.56 20.73
CA SER A 172 11.66 -7.17 22.08
C SER A 172 10.90 -6.37 23.14
#